data_AF-A0A558R330-F1
#
_entry.id   AF-A0A558R330-F1
#
_cell.length_a   1.000
_cell.length_b   1.000
_cell.length_c   1.000
_cell.angle_alpha   90.00
_cell.angle_beta   90.00
_cell.angle_gamma   90.00
#
_symmetry.space_group_name_H-M   'P 1'
#
loop_
_entity.id
_entity.type
_entity.pdbx_description
1 polymer ?
#
loop_
_entity_poly.entity_id
_entity_poly.type
_entity_poly.pdbx_seq_one_letter_code
_entity_poly.pdbx_strand_id
1 'polypeptide(L)'
;MEPLPLLLIADAVPARAAFVRTHLAPLGWRVAIADDGGMAPTEVPALVLLDPGLASAGIAHGIRRAGEGPPILAFAGEGDSVADSVAGIDGIIAWPCTPEALAAAIRPWQPVDMTLDRLAAMFGTARLAGLLADFDAQLAHALDRLDEADSGLAHRIGGLAGTLGFARVSAAWLAVSEGEVAAVPAARASALAARAAIERRLGAPDVPTASAP
;
A
#
# COMPACT_ATOMS: atom_id res chain seq x y z
N MET A 1 10.55 -7.78 16.95
CA MET A 1 10.28 -6.39 16.53
C MET A 1 10.33 -6.42 15.02
N GLU A 2 9.19 -6.30 14.35
CA GLU A 2 9.19 -6.32 12.88
C GLU A 2 9.92 -5.07 12.34
N PRO A 3 10.63 -5.18 11.22
CA PRO A 3 11.28 -4.03 10.61
C PRO A 3 10.25 -2.99 10.20
N LEU A 4 10.59 -1.71 10.38
CA LEU A 4 9.72 -0.60 9.96
C LEU A 4 9.44 -0.68 8.45
N PRO A 5 8.21 -0.36 8.01
CA PRO A 5 7.82 -0.39 6.61
C PRO A 5 8.70 0.54 5.76
N LEU A 6 9.17 0.00 4.63
CA LEU A 6 9.93 0.77 3.66
C LEU A 6 9.00 1.71 2.87
N LEU A 7 9.34 2.99 2.85
CA LEU A 7 8.82 3.97 1.89
C LEU A 7 9.95 4.32 0.92
N LEU A 8 9.73 4.06 -0.36
CA LEU A 8 10.69 4.37 -1.42
C LEU A 8 10.31 5.71 -2.06
N ILE A 9 11.28 6.62 -2.18
CA ILE A 9 11.11 7.89 -2.90
C ILE A 9 11.93 7.80 -4.19
N ALA A 10 11.27 7.90 -5.34
CA ALA A 10 11.97 8.19 -6.60
C ALA A 10 11.65 9.63 -6.97
N ASP A 11 12.56 10.53 -6.63
CA ASP A 11 12.39 11.97 -6.79
C ASP A 11 13.71 12.63 -7.15
N ALA A 12 13.73 13.36 -8.27
CA ALA A 12 14.90 14.09 -8.74
C ALA A 12 15.19 15.36 -7.91
N VAL A 13 14.30 15.75 -7.00
CA VAL A 13 14.42 16.95 -6.16
C VAL A 13 14.88 16.59 -4.74
N PRO A 14 16.18 16.76 -4.39
CA PRO A 14 16.72 16.30 -3.11
C PRO A 14 16.06 16.94 -1.89
N ALA A 15 15.61 18.19 -2.02
CA ALA A 15 14.95 18.93 -0.94
C ALA A 15 13.61 18.29 -0.54
N ARG A 16 12.84 17.79 -1.51
CA ARG A 16 11.55 17.12 -1.26
C ARG A 16 11.77 15.75 -0.64
N ALA A 17 12.73 14.98 -1.14
CA ALA A 17 13.11 13.71 -0.51
C ALA A 17 13.59 13.89 0.95
N ALA A 18 14.38 14.94 1.23
CA ALA A 18 14.81 15.29 2.58
C ALA A 18 13.64 15.69 3.49
N PHE A 19 12.69 16.49 2.98
CA PHE A 19 11.48 16.88 3.69
C PHE A 19 10.66 15.65 4.08
N VAL A 20 10.37 14.76 3.12
CA VAL A 20 9.61 13.52 3.36
C VAL A 20 10.28 12.66 4.42
N ARG A 21 11.59 12.41 4.29
CA ARG A 21 12.35 11.61 5.26
C ARG A 21 12.26 12.19 6.67
N THR A 22 12.40 13.51 6.79
CA THR A 22 12.38 14.21 8.08
C THR A 22 11.04 14.06 8.80
N HIS A 23 9.94 14.09 8.06
CA HIS A 23 8.59 14.11 8.64
C HIS A 23 7.95 12.72 8.77
N LEU A 24 8.37 11.73 7.97
CA LEU A 24 7.78 10.40 8.01
C LEU A 24 8.56 9.39 8.85
N ALA A 25 9.87 9.58 9.04
CA ALA A 25 10.65 8.70 9.92
C ALA A 25 10.10 8.66 11.36
N PRO A 26 9.70 9.79 11.99
CA PRO A 26 9.06 9.77 13.30
C PRO A 26 7.70 9.06 13.34
N LEU A 27 7.05 8.89 12.19
CA LEU A 27 5.78 8.17 12.04
C LEU A 27 5.97 6.67 11.79
N GLY A 28 7.18 6.16 11.98
CA GLY A 28 7.49 4.73 11.87
C GLY A 28 7.80 4.27 10.45
N TRP A 29 8.13 5.17 9.52
CA TRP A 29 8.57 4.78 8.18
C TRP A 29 10.09 4.69 8.10
N ARG A 30 10.59 3.66 7.42
CA ARG A 30 11.96 3.65 6.93
C ARG A 30 11.98 4.20 5.52
N VAL A 31 12.63 5.34 5.33
CA VAL A 31 12.62 6.05 4.03
C VAL A 31 13.91 5.76 3.26
N ALA A 32 13.78 5.21 2.05
CA ALA A 32 14.88 5.07 1.09
C ALA A 32 14.63 5.99 -0.11
N ILE A 33 15.72 6.48 -0.70
CA ILE A 33 15.69 7.30 -1.91
C ILE A 33 16.30 6.46 -3.02
N ALA A 34 15.57 6.29 -4.12
CA ALA A 34 16.09 5.69 -5.32
C ALA A 34 16.92 6.74 -6.06
N ASP A 35 18.21 6.48 -6.22
CA ASP A 35 19.04 7.28 -7.11
C ASP A 35 18.64 7.00 -8.58
N ASP A 36 18.80 7.98 -9.47
CA ASP A 36 18.44 7.96 -10.91
C ASP A 36 18.96 6.75 -11.73
N GLY A 37 19.74 5.85 -11.13
CA GLY A 37 20.40 4.70 -11.76
C GLY A 37 19.92 3.30 -11.32
N GLY A 38 18.90 3.18 -10.46
CA GLY A 38 18.24 1.89 -10.22
C GLY A 38 18.78 1.07 -9.03
N MET A 39 18.37 1.45 -7.83
CA MET A 39 18.16 0.41 -6.81
C MET A 39 16.80 -0.22 -7.04
N ALA A 40 16.79 -1.43 -7.61
CA ALA A 40 15.71 -2.37 -7.34
C ALA A 40 15.80 -2.65 -5.84
N PRO A 41 14.83 -2.20 -5.02
CA PRO A 41 14.91 -2.47 -3.59
C PRO A 41 14.94 -3.99 -3.41
N THR A 42 15.86 -4.49 -2.57
CA THR A 42 15.96 -5.92 -2.25
C THR A 42 14.77 -6.44 -1.45
N GLU A 43 13.86 -5.54 -1.08
CA GLU A 43 12.62 -5.79 -0.37
C GLU A 43 11.48 -5.04 -1.07
N VAL A 44 10.26 -5.58 -1.00
CA VAL A 44 9.08 -4.93 -1.56
C VAL A 44 8.73 -3.72 -0.69
N PRO A 45 8.65 -2.47 -1.23
CA PRO A 45 8.25 -1.31 -0.45
C PRO A 45 6.82 -1.47 0.08
N ALA A 46 6.49 -0.74 1.13
CA ALA A 46 5.10 -0.58 1.56
C ALA A 46 4.40 0.61 0.90
N LEU A 47 5.17 1.57 0.38
CA LEU A 47 4.67 2.71 -0.36
C LEU A 47 5.79 3.25 -1.27
N VAL A 48 5.42 3.73 -2.45
CA VAL A 48 6.32 4.46 -3.36
C VAL A 48 5.81 5.88 -3.52
N LEU A 49 6.70 6.86 -3.37
CA LEU A 49 6.46 8.26 -3.75
C LEU A 49 7.25 8.57 -5.02
N LEU A 50 6.56 9.06 -6.05
CA LEU A 50 7.15 9.41 -7.34
C LEU A 50 7.14 10.93 -7.55
N ASP A 51 8.23 11.43 -8.11
CA ASP A 51 8.24 12.74 -8.75
C ASP A 51 7.29 12.76 -9.96
N PRO A 52 6.55 13.88 -10.19
CA PRO A 52 5.61 13.99 -11.30
C PRO A 52 6.22 13.76 -12.68
N GLY A 53 7.48 14.14 -12.91
CA GLY A 53 8.18 13.87 -14.17
C GLY A 53 8.41 12.38 -14.39
N LEU A 54 8.80 11.64 -13.35
CA LEU A 54 8.97 10.19 -13.38
C LEU A 54 7.64 9.44 -13.51
N ALA A 55 6.59 9.91 -12.83
CA ALA A 55 5.25 9.38 -12.98
C ALA A 55 4.76 9.49 -14.44
N SER A 56 4.97 10.66 -15.05
CA SER A 56 4.60 10.94 -16.45
C SER A 56 5.42 10.13 -17.46
N ALA A 57 6.61 9.68 -17.10
CA ALA A 57 7.48 8.85 -17.93
C ALA A 57 7.08 7.35 -17.96
N GLY A 58 6.00 6.96 -17.27
CA GLY A 58 5.50 5.59 -17.27
C GLY A 58 6.22 4.64 -16.32
N ILE A 59 7.06 5.16 -15.40
CA ILE A 59 7.77 4.33 -14.40
C ILE A 59 6.78 3.61 -13.48
N ALA A 60 5.65 4.24 -13.15
CA ALA A 60 4.58 3.60 -12.39
C ALA A 60 4.08 2.30 -13.06
N HIS A 61 3.95 2.31 -14.39
CA HIS A 61 3.57 1.12 -15.15
C HIS A 61 4.66 0.03 -15.11
N GLY A 62 5.93 0.43 -15.14
CA GLY A 62 7.07 -0.47 -14.99
C GLY A 62 7.15 -1.13 -13.61
N ILE A 63 6.80 -0.40 -12.54
CA ILE A 63 6.70 -0.94 -11.17
C ILE A 63 5.54 -1.93 -11.08
N ARG A 64 4.41 -1.64 -11.75
CA ARG A 64 3.17 -2.43 -11.68
C ARG A 64 3.06 -3.64 -12.61
N ARG A 65 4.15 -4.25 -13.07
CA ARG A 65 4.03 -5.37 -14.01
C ARG A 65 3.13 -6.46 -13.41
N ALA A 66 2.08 -6.83 -14.16
CA ALA A 66 1.02 -7.79 -13.82
C ALA A 66 -0.06 -7.38 -12.80
N GLY A 67 -0.19 -6.10 -12.42
CA GLY A 67 -1.23 -5.65 -11.47
C GLY A 67 -0.89 -5.92 -10.00
N GLU A 68 0.37 -6.22 -9.75
CA GLU A 68 1.01 -6.46 -8.45
C GLU A 68 1.96 -5.29 -8.13
N GLY A 69 2.30 -5.12 -6.86
CA GLY A 69 3.25 -4.11 -6.39
C GLY A 69 2.70 -3.12 -5.36
N PRO A 70 3.59 -2.31 -4.76
CA PRO A 70 3.25 -1.37 -3.71
C PRO A 70 2.33 -0.26 -4.22
N PRO A 71 1.52 0.35 -3.34
CA PRO A 71 0.83 1.59 -3.67
C PRO A 71 1.81 2.68 -4.11
N ILE A 72 1.42 3.46 -5.11
CA ILE A 72 2.25 4.50 -5.72
C ILE A 72 1.53 5.84 -5.62
N LEU A 73 2.14 6.81 -4.94
CA LEU A 73 1.65 8.19 -4.90
C LEU A 73 2.57 9.10 -5.69
N ALA A 74 2.00 10.06 -6.42
CA ALA A 74 2.76 11.08 -7.12
C ALA A 74 2.68 12.41 -6.37
N PHE A 75 3.76 13.19 -6.38
CA PHE A 75 3.65 14.62 -6.06
C PHE A 75 3.01 15.36 -7.23
N ALA A 76 2.23 16.41 -6.94
CA ALA A 76 1.69 17.32 -7.95
C ALA A 76 1.96 18.77 -7.55
N GLY A 77 2.63 19.53 -8.42
CA GLY A 77 2.84 20.96 -8.27
C GLY A 77 1.59 21.78 -8.58
N GLU A 78 1.64 23.06 -8.22
CA GLU A 78 0.62 24.03 -8.59
C GLU A 78 0.59 24.22 -10.12
N GLY A 79 -0.51 23.83 -10.76
CA GLY A 79 -0.65 23.86 -12.22
C GLY A 79 -0.16 22.60 -12.94
N ASP A 80 0.38 21.61 -12.22
CA ASP A 80 0.64 20.30 -12.81
C ASP A 80 -0.71 19.60 -13.05
N SER A 81 -1.05 19.40 -14.31
CA SER A 81 -2.02 18.38 -14.70
C SER A 81 -1.35 17.01 -14.60
N VAL A 82 -0.96 16.61 -13.38
CA VAL A 82 -0.99 15.18 -13.05
C VAL A 82 -2.48 14.85 -13.04
N ALA A 83 -3.04 14.67 -14.24
CA ALA A 83 -4.44 14.33 -14.39
C ALA A 83 -4.70 13.12 -13.48
N ASP A 84 -5.93 13.00 -12.99
CA ASP A 84 -6.45 11.84 -12.24
C ASP A 84 -6.30 10.48 -12.98
N SER A 85 -5.49 10.42 -14.05
CA SER A 85 -5.43 9.41 -15.09
C SER A 85 -4.01 8.97 -15.46
N VAL A 86 -2.97 9.32 -14.71
CA VAL A 86 -1.65 8.68 -14.93
C VAL A 86 -1.78 7.22 -14.49
N ALA A 87 -1.84 6.33 -15.48
CA ALA A 87 -2.02 4.90 -15.26
C ALA A 87 -0.98 4.37 -14.28
N GLY A 88 -1.44 3.77 -13.17
CA GLY A 88 -0.58 3.20 -12.15
C GLY A 88 -0.27 4.12 -10.97
N ILE A 89 -0.88 5.29 -10.84
CA ILE A 89 -0.86 6.13 -9.63
C ILE A 89 -2.12 5.89 -8.79
N ASP A 90 -1.95 5.63 -7.49
CA ASP A 90 -3.04 5.36 -6.53
C ASP A 90 -3.50 6.60 -5.76
N GLY A 91 -2.70 7.67 -5.77
CA GLY A 91 -3.05 8.92 -5.11
C GLY A 91 -2.05 10.03 -5.39
N ILE A 92 -2.46 11.25 -5.04
CA ILE A 92 -1.71 12.47 -5.32
C ILE A 92 -1.42 13.20 -4.01
N ILE A 93 -0.21 13.71 -3.89
CA ILE A 93 0.22 14.59 -2.80
C ILE A 93 0.49 15.97 -3.40
N ALA A 94 -0.34 16.95 -3.05
CA ALA A 94 -0.10 18.33 -3.45
C ALA A 94 1.27 18.81 -2.95
N TRP A 95 1.97 19.59 -3.76
CA TRP A 95 3.28 20.14 -3.44
C TRP A 95 3.37 21.62 -3.86
N PRO A 96 3.90 22.52 -3.02
CA PRO A 96 4.41 22.28 -1.66
C PRO A 96 3.29 21.91 -0.66
N CYS A 97 3.62 21.13 0.36
CA CYS A 97 2.69 20.78 1.45
C CYS A 97 3.29 20.96 2.83
N THR A 98 2.42 21.02 3.84
CA THR A 98 2.86 21.01 5.24
C THR A 98 3.14 19.57 5.71
N PRO A 99 3.92 19.39 6.79
CA PRO A 99 4.14 18.07 7.38
C PRO A 99 2.83 17.33 7.74
N GLU A 100 1.83 18.06 8.22
CA GLU A 100 0.52 17.51 8.59
C GLU A 100 -0.25 17.04 7.35
N ALA A 101 -0.20 17.81 6.26
CA ALA A 101 -0.81 17.43 4.99
C ALA A 101 -0.13 16.19 4.39
N LEU A 102 1.21 16.11 4.45
CA LEU A 102 1.96 14.91 4.04
C LEU A 102 1.56 13.68 4.87
N ALA A 103 1.53 13.82 6.20
CA ALA A 103 1.14 12.75 7.10
C ALA A 103 -0.32 12.31 6.87
N ALA A 104 -1.23 13.24 6.62
CA ALA A 104 -2.62 12.96 6.30
C ALA A 104 -2.76 12.21 4.97
N ALA A 105 -2.01 12.61 3.94
CA ALA A 105 -2.03 11.95 2.63
C ALA A 105 -1.49 10.51 2.67
N ILE A 106 -0.52 10.24 3.56
CA ILE A 106 0.13 8.92 3.68
C ILE A 106 -0.59 7.98 4.64
N ARG A 107 -1.36 8.52 5.60
CA ARG A 107 -2.10 7.72 6.60
C ARG A 107 -2.97 6.60 5.99
N PRO A 108 -3.70 6.81 4.88
CA PRO A 108 -4.46 5.74 4.23
C PRO A 108 -3.61 4.54 3.79
N TRP A 109 -2.32 4.77 3.54
CA TRP A 109 -1.38 3.78 3.00
C TRP A 109 -0.48 3.16 4.06
N GLN A 110 -0.65 3.52 5.33
CA GLN A 110 0.08 2.86 6.42
C GLN A 110 -0.18 1.35 6.35
N PRO A 111 0.88 0.52 6.49
CA PRO A 111 0.73 -0.92 6.54
C PRO A 111 -0.29 -1.31 7.59
N VAL A 112 -1.08 -2.32 7.28
CA VAL A 112 -2.04 -2.86 8.23
C VAL A 112 -1.28 -3.69 9.25
N ASP A 113 -1.44 -3.39 10.53
CA ASP A 113 -0.99 -4.28 11.60
C ASP A 113 -1.80 -5.56 11.52
N MET A 114 -1.18 -6.62 11.01
CA MET A 114 -1.84 -7.89 10.84
C MET A 114 -1.56 -8.73 12.08
N THR A 115 -2.59 -9.13 12.83
CA THR A 115 -2.45 -10.09 13.96
C THR A 115 -2.26 -11.53 13.48
N LEU A 116 -1.54 -11.69 12.36
CA LEU A 116 -1.36 -12.94 11.64
C LEU A 116 -0.46 -13.91 12.38
N ASP A 117 0.42 -13.45 13.26
CA ASP A 117 1.27 -14.34 14.06
C ASP A 117 0.42 -15.28 14.94
N ARG A 118 -0.71 -14.78 15.46
CA ARG A 118 -1.66 -15.62 16.21
C ARG A 118 -2.34 -16.64 15.30
N LEU A 119 -2.76 -16.23 14.10
CA LEU A 119 -3.39 -17.14 13.14
C LEU A 119 -2.38 -18.18 12.64
N ALA A 120 -1.13 -17.80 12.41
CA ALA A 120 -0.05 -18.70 12.01
C ALA A 120 0.23 -19.73 13.10
N ALA A 121 0.24 -19.31 14.38
CA ALA A 121 0.40 -20.22 15.51
C ALA A 121 -0.75 -21.23 15.64
N MET A 122 -1.98 -20.85 15.26
CA MET A 122 -3.16 -21.71 15.35
C MET A 122 -3.32 -22.66 14.16
N PHE A 123 -3.06 -22.19 12.94
CA PHE A 123 -3.37 -22.91 11.70
C PHE A 123 -2.15 -23.46 10.97
N GLY A 124 -0.95 -23.05 11.38
CA GLY A 124 0.30 -23.29 10.67
C GLY A 124 0.58 -22.25 9.59
N THR A 125 1.86 -22.00 9.34
CA THR A 125 2.34 -21.00 8.37
C THR A 125 1.89 -21.29 6.94
N ALA A 126 2.01 -22.55 6.50
CA ALA A 126 1.63 -22.95 5.14
C ALA A 126 0.13 -22.74 4.84
N ARG A 127 -0.74 -23.08 5.80
CA ARG A 127 -2.19 -22.89 5.63
C ARG A 127 -2.56 -21.41 5.63
N LEU A 128 -1.92 -20.63 6.48
CA LEU A 128 -2.11 -19.18 6.49
C LEU A 128 -1.63 -18.56 5.18
N ALA A 129 -0.48 -18.99 4.64
CA ALA A 129 0.04 -18.49 3.37
C ALA A 129 -0.95 -18.72 2.22
N GLY A 130 -1.56 -19.92 2.14
CA GLY A 130 -2.62 -20.19 1.16
C GLY A 130 -3.84 -19.29 1.32
N LEU A 131 -4.29 -19.08 2.57
CA LEU A 131 -5.42 -18.21 2.87
C LEU A 131 -5.15 -16.75 2.49
N LEU A 132 -3.92 -16.26 2.71
CA LEU A 132 -3.52 -14.91 2.33
C LEU A 132 -3.41 -14.76 0.81
N ALA A 133 -2.90 -15.77 0.10
CA ALA A 133 -2.84 -15.76 -1.36
C ALA A 133 -4.26 -15.74 -1.98
N ASP A 134 -5.18 -16.54 -1.45
CA ASP A 134 -6.58 -16.53 -1.89
C ASP A 134 -7.27 -15.19 -1.58
N PHE A 135 -6.93 -14.55 -0.46
CA PHE A 135 -7.47 -13.23 -0.12
C PHE A 135 -6.88 -12.12 -0.99
N ASP A 136 -5.58 -12.17 -1.32
CA ASP A 136 -4.96 -11.23 -2.27
C ASP A 136 -5.65 -11.31 -3.64
N ALA A 137 -5.87 -12.52 -4.17
CA ALA A 137 -6.57 -12.71 -5.43
C ALA A 137 -8.01 -12.15 -5.39
N GLN A 138 -8.70 -12.28 -4.26
CA GLN A 138 -10.03 -11.70 -4.08
C GLN A 138 -10.00 -10.16 -3.99
N LEU A 139 -9.00 -9.58 -3.32
CA LEU A 139 -8.81 -8.12 -3.29
C LEU A 139 -8.49 -7.57 -4.68
N ALA A 140 -7.63 -8.24 -5.44
CA ALA A 140 -7.31 -7.87 -6.82
C ALA A 140 -8.59 -7.85 -7.69
N HIS A 141 -9.36 -8.94 -7.64
CA HIS A 141 -10.63 -9.01 -8.35
C HIS A 141 -11.64 -7.93 -7.93
N ALA A 142 -11.72 -7.65 -6.62
CA ALA A 142 -12.65 -6.64 -6.12
C ALA A 142 -12.22 -5.21 -6.50
N LEU A 143 -10.92 -4.94 -6.58
CA LEU A 143 -10.39 -3.66 -7.06
C LEU A 143 -10.74 -3.40 -8.53
N ASP A 144 -10.72 -4.43 -9.38
CA ASP A 144 -11.11 -4.33 -10.79
C ASP A 144 -12.59 -3.99 -10.99
N ARG A 145 -13.42 -4.33 -9.99
CA ARG A 145 -14.88 -4.15 -10.03
C ARG A 145 -15.38 -3.06 -9.09
N LEU A 146 -14.49 -2.37 -8.39
CA LEU A 146 -14.88 -1.45 -7.31
C LEU A 146 -15.80 -0.33 -7.81
N ASP A 147 -15.60 0.12 -9.04
CA ASP A 147 -16.39 1.18 -9.66
C ASP A 147 -17.77 0.71 -10.15
N GLU A 148 -18.03 -0.60 -10.16
CA GLU A 148 -19.34 -1.18 -10.51
C GLU A 148 -20.35 -1.16 -9.34
N ALA A 149 -19.92 -0.71 -8.15
CA ALA A 149 -20.74 -0.64 -6.94
C ALA A 149 -21.41 -1.99 -6.54
N ASP A 150 -20.71 -3.11 -6.74
CA ASP A 150 -21.18 -4.44 -6.31
C ASP A 150 -21.15 -4.56 -4.76
N SER A 151 -22.27 -4.24 -4.13
CA SER A 151 -22.47 -4.34 -2.68
C SER A 151 -22.24 -5.76 -2.14
N GLY A 152 -22.59 -6.80 -2.90
CA GLY A 152 -22.43 -8.20 -2.47
C GLY A 152 -20.96 -8.62 -2.43
N LEU A 153 -20.18 -8.21 -3.42
CA LEU A 153 -18.73 -8.37 -3.41
C LEU A 153 -18.09 -7.57 -2.27
N ALA A 154 -18.51 -6.31 -2.09
CA ALA A 154 -17.96 -5.45 -1.05
C ALA A 154 -18.20 -5.99 0.37
N HIS A 155 -19.42 -6.50 0.63
CA HIS A 155 -19.75 -7.13 1.91
C HIS A 155 -18.88 -8.36 2.19
N ARG A 156 -18.65 -9.19 1.17
CA ARG A 156 -17.80 -10.39 1.27
C ARG A 156 -16.35 -10.03 1.60
N ILE A 157 -15.77 -9.05 0.90
CA ILE A 157 -14.43 -8.55 1.19
C ILE A 157 -14.36 -7.99 2.61
N GLY A 158 -15.35 -7.20 3.02
CA GLY A 158 -15.46 -6.65 4.36
C GLY A 158 -15.44 -7.73 5.45
N GLY A 159 -16.22 -8.81 5.27
CA GLY A 159 -16.29 -9.93 6.21
C GLY A 159 -15.01 -10.77 6.27
N LEU A 160 -14.42 -11.10 5.12
CA LEU A 160 -13.16 -11.84 5.06
C LEU A 160 -12.01 -11.03 5.67
N ALA A 161 -11.92 -9.73 5.34
CA ALA A 161 -10.94 -8.84 5.93
C ALA A 161 -11.04 -8.82 7.46
N GLY A 162 -12.27 -8.77 8.01
CA GLY A 162 -12.51 -8.79 9.46
C GLY A 162 -11.99 -10.07 10.12
N THR A 163 -12.24 -11.23 9.52
CA THR A 163 -11.78 -12.52 10.06
C THR A 163 -10.26 -12.70 9.98
N LEU A 164 -9.62 -12.13 8.97
CA LEU A 164 -8.17 -12.13 8.79
C LEU A 164 -7.43 -11.04 9.59
N GLY A 165 -8.16 -10.16 10.28
CA GLY A 165 -7.60 -9.08 11.09
C GLY A 165 -7.26 -7.80 10.33
N PHE A 166 -7.69 -7.66 9.07
CA PHE A 166 -7.55 -6.42 8.29
C PHE A 166 -8.67 -5.43 8.62
N ALA A 167 -8.68 -4.93 9.86
CA ALA A 167 -9.77 -4.09 10.38
C ALA A 167 -10.09 -2.86 9.51
N ARG A 168 -9.07 -2.20 8.96
CA ARG A 168 -9.24 -1.02 8.07
C ARG A 168 -9.88 -1.37 6.73
N VAL A 169 -9.48 -2.50 6.14
CA VAL A 169 -10.10 -3.03 4.92
C VAL A 169 -11.55 -3.40 5.24
N SER A 170 -11.79 -4.12 6.33
CA SER A 170 -13.13 -4.52 6.75
C SER A 170 -14.08 -3.32 6.87
N ALA A 171 -13.68 -2.30 7.63
CA ALA A 171 -14.49 -1.10 7.84
C ALA A 171 -14.80 -0.36 6.53
N ALA A 172 -13.78 -0.12 5.69
CA ALA A 172 -13.98 0.63 4.45
C ALA A 172 -14.86 -0.11 3.44
N TRP A 173 -14.68 -1.43 3.32
CA TRP A 173 -15.45 -2.25 2.38
C TRP A 173 -16.89 -2.52 2.86
N LEU A 174 -17.12 -2.58 4.17
CA LEU A 174 -18.49 -2.61 4.71
C LEU A 174 -19.23 -1.30 4.43
N ALA A 175 -18.60 -0.15 4.60
CA ALA A 175 -19.20 1.14 4.26
C ALA A 175 -19.57 1.22 2.76
N VAL A 176 -18.71 0.72 1.86
CA VAL A 176 -19.05 0.60 0.43
C VAL A 176 -20.24 -0.33 0.23
N SER A 177 -20.30 -1.47 0.93
CA SER A 177 -21.44 -2.39 0.84
C SER A 177 -22.77 -1.79 1.30
N GLU A 178 -22.71 -0.81 2.22
CA GLU A 178 -23.85 -0.04 2.72
C GLU A 178 -24.24 1.12 1.80
N GLY A 179 -23.51 1.32 0.69
CA GLY A 179 -23.79 2.34 -0.33
C GLY A 179 -23.06 3.66 -0.11
N GLU A 180 -22.09 3.72 0.79
CA GLU A 180 -21.31 4.94 1.04
C GLU A 180 -20.28 5.18 -0.08
N VAL A 181 -20.67 5.95 -1.10
CA VAL A 181 -19.78 6.30 -2.23
C VAL A 181 -18.49 6.98 -1.76
N ALA A 182 -18.56 7.79 -0.70
CA ALA A 182 -17.39 8.46 -0.12
C ALA A 182 -16.37 7.47 0.48
N ALA A 183 -16.75 6.22 0.76
CA ALA A 183 -15.85 5.19 1.28
C ALA A 183 -15.01 4.51 0.20
N VAL A 184 -15.36 4.65 -1.09
CA VAL A 184 -14.67 3.99 -2.22
C VAL A 184 -13.16 4.29 -2.24
N PRO A 185 -12.69 5.55 -2.11
CA PRO A 185 -11.25 5.84 -2.06
C PRO A 185 -10.54 5.14 -0.89
N ALA A 186 -11.19 5.09 0.28
CA ALA A 186 -10.63 4.42 1.46
C ALA A 186 -10.59 2.89 1.28
N ALA A 187 -11.61 2.30 0.66
CA ALA A 187 -11.66 0.88 0.33
C ALA A 187 -10.54 0.50 -0.66
N ARG A 188 -10.33 1.32 -1.69
CA ARG A 188 -9.23 1.17 -2.66
C ARG A 188 -7.86 1.24 -1.96
N ALA A 189 -7.62 2.30 -1.20
CA ALA A 189 -6.34 2.52 -0.54
C ALA A 189 -6.00 1.41 0.48
N SER A 190 -6.98 1.03 1.30
CA SER A 190 -6.79 -0.04 2.29
C SER A 190 -6.58 -1.41 1.65
N ALA A 191 -7.27 -1.73 0.55
CA ALA A 191 -7.06 -2.98 -0.18
C ALA A 191 -5.65 -3.05 -0.76
N LEU A 192 -5.17 -2.00 -1.44
CA LEU A 192 -3.81 -1.96 -1.99
C LEU A 192 -2.74 -2.06 -0.90
N ALA A 193 -2.92 -1.37 0.22
CA ALA A 193 -2.02 -1.49 1.37
C ALA A 193 -2.00 -2.92 1.95
N ALA A 194 -3.15 -3.59 1.98
CA ALA A 194 -3.25 -4.98 2.42
C ALA A 194 -2.58 -5.95 1.45
N ARG A 195 -2.79 -5.79 0.13
CA ARG A 195 -2.13 -6.59 -0.91
C ARG A 195 -0.60 -6.50 -0.80
N ALA A 196 -0.06 -5.28 -0.68
CA ALA A 196 1.37 -5.10 -0.48
C ALA A 196 1.89 -5.71 0.84
N ALA A 197 1.08 -5.70 1.90
CA ALA A 197 1.43 -6.36 3.16
C ALA A 197 1.45 -7.89 3.03
N ILE A 198 0.51 -8.47 2.30
CA ILE A 198 0.46 -9.90 1.98
C ILE A 198 1.68 -10.29 1.14
N GLU A 199 1.98 -9.53 0.08
CA GLU A 199 3.12 -9.77 -0.79
C GLU A 199 4.44 -9.77 -0.01
N ARG A 200 4.65 -8.76 0.86
CA ARG A 200 5.83 -8.72 1.75
C ARG A 200 5.93 -9.96 2.64
N ARG A 201 4.81 -10.45 3.15
CA ARG A 201 4.78 -11.61 4.05
C ARG A 201 5.05 -12.92 3.29
N LEU A 202 4.52 -13.07 2.08
CA LEU A 202 4.70 -14.26 1.25
C LEU A 202 6.07 -14.29 0.58
N GLY A 203 6.63 -13.13 0.23
CA GLY A 203 7.94 -12.98 -0.37
C GLY A 203 9.10 -12.98 0.63
N ALA A 204 8.83 -12.77 1.92
CA ALA A 204 9.85 -12.91 2.96
C ALA A 204 10.25 -14.39 3.08
N PRO A 205 11.54 -14.74 3.00
CA PRO A 205 11.98 -16.10 3.29
C PRO A 205 11.58 -16.45 4.74
N ASP A 206 11.08 -17.66 4.96
CA ASP A 206 10.84 -18.22 6.30
C ASP A 206 12.18 -18.17 7.06
N VAL A 207 12.40 -17.12 7.86
CA VAL A 207 13.52 -17.09 8.79
C VAL A 207 13.10 -17.95 9.97
N PRO A 208 13.71 -19.13 10.20
CA PRO A 208 13.41 -19.92 11.38
C PRO A 208 13.77 -19.06 12.59
N THR A 209 12.79 -18.76 13.43
CA THR A 209 13.05 -18.20 14.75
C THR A 209 13.91 -19.20 15.50
N ALA A 210 15.20 -18.91 15.61
CA ALA A 210 16.14 -19.72 16.38
C ALA A 210 15.56 -19.92 17.78
N SER A 211 15.17 -21.16 18.09
CA SER A 211 14.90 -21.57 19.46
C SER A 211 16.19 -21.36 20.25
N ALA A 212 16.19 -20.37 21.14
CA ALA A 212 17.26 -20.19 22.10
C ALA A 212 17.30 -21.42 23.05
N PRO A 213 18.51 -21.89 23.42
CA PRO A 213 18.69 -23.02 24.33
C PRO A 213 18.28 -22.73 25.78
#